data_AF-A0A673UM86-F1
#
_entry.id   AF-A0A673UM86-F1
#
_cell.length_a   1.000
_cell.length_b   1.000
_cell.length_c   1.000
_cell.angle_alpha   90.00
_cell.angle_beta   90.00
_cell.angle_gamma   90.00
#
_symmetry.space_group_name_H-M   'P 1'
#
loop_
_entity.id
_entity.type
_entity.pdbx_description
1 polymer ?
#
loop_
_entity_poly.entity_id
_entity_poly.type
_entity_poly.pdbx_seq_one_letter_code
_entity_poly.pdbx_strand_id
1 'polypeptide(L)'
;MAWRPTPLVLLLLLAWTASMCSARSRTDLLNVCMDAKHHKTKPGPEDKLHDQCTPWKKSACCSLNTSQQLHQDPSLLYNFNLDHCGKMEPACRRHFSCLMNDFGLSE
;
A
#
# COMPACT_ATOMS: atom_id res chain seq x y z
N MET A 1 -13.98 1.36 -53.16
CA MET A 1 -12.73 0.60 -53.38
C MET A 1 -12.43 -0.16 -52.10
N ALA A 2 -12.55 -1.49 -52.12
CA ALA A 2 -12.36 -2.32 -50.93
C ALA A 2 -10.85 -2.51 -50.70
N TRP A 3 -10.28 -1.83 -49.72
CA TRP A 3 -8.89 -2.02 -49.33
C TRP A 3 -8.78 -3.37 -48.62
N ARG A 4 -8.36 -4.42 -49.34
CA ARG A 4 -8.03 -5.72 -48.75
C ARG A 4 -6.58 -5.64 -48.24
N PRO A 5 -6.34 -5.58 -46.92
CA PRO A 5 -4.97 -5.62 -46.41
C PRO A 5 -4.35 -6.96 -46.80
N THR A 6 -3.11 -6.94 -47.28
CA THR A 6 -2.38 -8.16 -47.60
C THR A 6 -2.16 -8.98 -46.32
N PRO A 7 -2.15 -10.32 -46.39
CA PRO A 7 -2.02 -11.18 -45.20
C PRO A 7 -0.75 -10.88 -44.40
N LEU A 8 0.30 -10.37 -45.05
CA LEU A 8 1.52 -9.86 -44.44
C LEU A 8 1.28 -8.65 -43.53
N VAL A 9 0.43 -7.70 -43.94
CA VAL A 9 0.07 -6.54 -43.10
C VAL A 9 -0.73 -7.00 -41.89
N LEU A 10 -1.62 -7.99 -42.06
CA LEU A 10 -2.38 -8.57 -40.95
C LEU A 10 -1.47 -9.29 -39.95
N LEU A 11 -0.48 -10.04 -40.44
CA LEU A 11 0.52 -10.71 -39.61
C LEU A 11 1.43 -9.73 -38.86
N LEU A 12 1.83 -8.63 -39.50
CA LEU A 12 2.62 -7.57 -38.87
C LEU A 12 1.83 -6.87 -37.75
N LEU A 13 0.54 -6.61 -37.96
CA LEU A 13 -0.34 -6.04 -36.94
C LEU A 13 -0.52 -6.98 -35.74
N LEU A 14 -0.65 -8.29 -35.97
CA LEU A 14 -0.74 -9.30 -34.89
C LEU A 14 0.55 -9.44 -34.10
N ALA A 15 1.72 -9.31 -34.75
CA ALA A 15 3.00 -9.33 -34.06
C ALA A 15 3.19 -8.09 -33.15
N TRP A 16 2.64 -6.94 -33.53
CA TRP A 16 2.73 -5.71 -32.75
C TRP A 16 1.86 -5.75 -31.49
N THR A 17 0.67 -6.37 -31.55
CA THR A 17 -0.21 -6.48 -30.37
C THR A 17 0.34 -7.45 -29.32
N ALA A 18 1.05 -8.50 -29.74
CA ALA A 18 1.69 -9.45 -28.82
C ALA A 18 2.84 -8.84 -28.00
N SER A 19 3.49 -7.78 -28.50
CA SER A 19 4.64 -7.14 -27.82
C SER A 19 4.24 -6.18 -26.68
N MET A 20 2.94 -5.86 -26.53
CA MET A 20 2.47 -4.89 -25.53
C MET A 20 1.94 -5.52 -24.23
N CYS A 21 1.96 -6.85 -24.12
CA CYS A 21 1.79 -7.52 -22.83
C CYS A 21 3.08 -7.39 -22.00
N SER A 22 3.30 -6.18 -21.48
CA SER A 22 4.37 -5.94 -20.52
C SER A 22 4.07 -6.73 -19.24
N ALA A 23 4.81 -7.82 -19.02
CA ALA A 23 4.84 -8.49 -17.74
C ALA A 23 5.41 -7.48 -16.73
N ARG A 24 4.55 -7.01 -15.80
CA ARG A 24 4.98 -6.11 -14.73
C ARG A 24 6.16 -6.76 -14.01
N SER A 25 7.34 -6.16 -14.12
CA SER A 25 8.55 -6.72 -13.51
C SER A 25 8.31 -6.86 -11.99
N ARG A 26 8.69 -7.98 -11.36
CA ARG A 26 8.49 -8.17 -9.90
C ARG A 26 9.15 -7.07 -9.06
N THR A 27 10.15 -6.39 -9.61
CA THR A 27 10.80 -5.21 -9.02
C THR A 27 9.88 -4.02 -8.84
N ASP A 28 8.79 -3.93 -9.61
CA ASP A 28 7.77 -2.87 -9.49
C ASP A 28 6.83 -3.07 -8.28
N LEU A 29 6.97 -4.20 -7.56
CA LEU A 29 6.25 -4.52 -6.33
C LEU A 29 7.10 -4.33 -5.06
N LEU A 30 8.40 -4.05 -5.22
CA LEU A 30 9.33 -3.85 -4.11
C LEU A 30 9.50 -2.35 -3.84
N ASN A 31 9.51 -1.94 -2.57
CA ASN A 31 9.61 -0.52 -2.16
C ASN A 31 8.52 0.38 -2.77
N VAL A 32 7.29 -0.13 -2.86
CA VAL A 32 6.11 0.66 -3.20
C VAL A 32 5.18 0.72 -2.01
N CYS A 33 4.51 1.84 -1.85
CA CYS A 33 3.43 1.98 -0.89
C CYS A 33 2.11 1.63 -1.55
N MET A 34 1.20 1.04 -0.78
CA MET A 34 -0.14 0.80 -1.27
C MET A 34 -0.88 2.14 -1.44
N ASP A 35 -1.69 2.24 -2.48
CA ASP A 35 -2.53 3.42 -2.71
C ASP A 35 -3.77 3.36 -1.81
N ALA A 36 -3.65 3.92 -0.61
CA ALA A 36 -4.74 4.02 0.35
C ALA A 36 -4.69 5.37 1.09
N LYS A 37 -5.80 5.73 1.75
CA LYS A 37 -6.10 7.09 2.23
C LYS A 37 -5.00 7.77 3.07
N HIS A 38 -4.25 6.99 3.86
CA HIS A 38 -3.24 7.51 4.78
C HIS A 38 -1.82 7.09 4.42
N HIS A 39 -1.62 6.58 3.21
CA HIS A 39 -0.31 6.19 2.69
C HIS A 39 0.34 7.33 1.90
N LYS A 40 1.67 7.34 1.96
CA LYS A 40 2.49 8.13 1.07
C LYS A 40 2.53 7.47 -0.30
N THR A 41 2.73 8.27 -1.34
CA THR A 41 2.88 7.76 -2.73
C THR A 41 4.17 6.94 -2.90
N LYS A 42 5.21 7.23 -2.12
CA LYS A 42 6.49 6.51 -2.15
C LYS A 42 7.03 6.33 -0.73
N PRO A 43 7.76 5.23 -0.46
CA PRO A 43 8.42 5.06 0.83
C PRO A 43 9.47 6.15 1.02
N GLY A 44 9.61 6.61 2.26
CA GLY A 44 10.61 7.60 2.61
C GLY A 44 10.96 7.54 4.09
N PRO A 45 12.11 8.11 4.48
CA PRO A 45 12.52 8.16 5.87
C PRO A 45 11.60 9.06 6.68
N GLU A 46 11.26 8.63 7.90
CA GLU A 46 10.42 9.36 8.84
C GLU A 46 11.07 9.28 10.21
N ASP A 47 11.78 10.34 10.59
CA ASP A 47 12.64 10.31 11.78
C ASP A 47 11.91 10.20 13.11
N LYS A 48 10.61 10.50 13.13
CA LYS A 48 9.82 10.71 14.34
C LYS A 48 8.68 9.69 14.54
N LEU A 49 8.70 8.56 13.82
CA LEU A 49 7.70 7.50 13.97
C LEU A 49 7.51 7.10 15.44
N HIS A 50 6.25 6.99 15.85
CA HIS A 50 5.88 6.81 17.26
C HIS A 50 6.10 5.36 17.73
N ASP A 51 6.78 5.18 18.86
CA ASP A 51 6.96 3.90 19.59
C ASP A 51 7.15 2.67 18.70
N GLN A 52 6.08 1.89 18.52
CA GLN A 52 6.09 0.64 17.77
C GLN A 52 6.41 0.84 16.28
N CYS A 53 6.31 2.06 15.76
CA CYS A 53 6.61 2.41 14.37
C CYS A 53 8.10 2.68 14.10
N THR A 54 8.94 2.76 15.13
CA THR A 54 10.39 3.07 15.01
C THR A 54 11.15 2.15 14.03
N PRO A 55 10.84 0.84 13.89
CA PRO A 55 11.52 -0.04 12.94
C PRO A 55 11.43 0.41 11.47
N TRP A 56 10.32 1.07 11.06
CA TRP A 56 10.13 1.53 9.68
C TRP A 56 10.72 2.91 9.38
N LYS A 57 11.42 3.53 10.35
CA LYS A 57 12.02 4.88 10.24
C LYS A 57 12.85 5.13 8.99
N LYS A 58 13.52 4.11 8.44
CA LYS A 58 14.36 4.25 7.25
C LYS A 58 13.57 4.25 5.93
N SER A 59 12.40 3.62 5.89
CA SER A 59 11.57 3.47 4.70
C SER A 59 10.13 3.16 5.09
N ALA A 60 9.39 4.19 5.50
CA ALA A 60 7.99 4.07 5.90
C ALA A 60 7.04 4.55 4.81
N CYS A 61 5.88 3.92 4.74
CA CYS A 61 4.74 4.33 3.92
C CYS A 61 3.70 5.15 4.69
N CYS A 62 3.79 5.21 6.02
CA CYS A 62 2.95 6.04 6.87
C CYS A 62 3.64 7.37 7.23
N SER A 63 2.85 8.39 7.56
CA SER A 63 3.33 9.68 8.06
C SER A 63 3.41 9.68 9.59
N LEU A 64 4.16 10.62 10.17
CA LEU A 64 4.17 10.86 11.63
C LEU A 64 2.74 11.00 12.19
N ASN A 65 1.91 11.81 11.56
CA ASN A 65 0.54 12.07 12.01
C ASN A 65 -0.30 10.78 11.99
N THR A 66 -0.18 9.98 10.94
CA THR A 66 -0.82 8.66 10.86
C THR A 66 -0.36 7.75 12.00
N SER A 67 0.94 7.70 12.26
CA SER A 67 1.50 6.88 13.34
C SER A 67 0.99 7.29 14.72
N GLN A 68 0.80 8.60 14.97
CA GLN A 68 0.27 9.09 16.24
C GLN A 68 -1.24 8.83 16.37
N GLN A 69 -2.01 9.11 15.33
CA GLN A 69 -3.47 8.91 15.32
C GLN A 69 -3.88 7.45 15.48
N LEU A 70 -3.04 6.51 15.04
CA LEU A 70 -3.27 5.08 15.21
C LEU A 70 -3.16 4.62 16.67
N HIS A 71 -2.35 5.32 17.48
CA HIS A 71 -2.17 5.01 18.91
C HIS A 71 -3.18 5.74 19.81
N GLN A 72 -3.99 6.65 19.24
CA GLN A 72 -5.07 7.32 19.96
C GLN A 72 -6.30 6.39 20.05
N ASP A 73 -7.01 6.44 21.17
CA ASP A 73 -8.26 5.71 21.38
C ASP A 73 -9.46 6.69 21.37
N PRO A 74 -10.48 6.49 20.51
CA PRO A 74 -10.54 5.52 19.42
C PRO A 74 -9.56 5.90 18.29
N SER A 75 -9.12 4.93 17.49
CA SER A 75 -8.19 5.20 16.39
C SER A 75 -8.83 6.16 15.39
N LEU A 76 -8.36 7.41 15.35
CA LEU A 76 -9.01 8.50 14.61
C LEU A 76 -8.99 8.30 13.08
N LEU A 77 -8.11 7.43 12.58
CA LEU A 77 -7.97 7.16 11.15
C LEU A 77 -9.23 6.50 10.55
N TYR A 78 -9.87 5.61 11.31
CA TYR A 78 -11.05 4.86 10.85
C TYR A 78 -12.21 4.92 11.83
N ASN A 79 -12.09 5.70 12.91
CA ASN A 79 -13.03 5.74 14.01
C ASN A 79 -13.33 4.32 14.57
N PHE A 80 -12.31 3.46 14.54
CA PHE A 80 -12.45 2.07 14.94
C PHE A 80 -12.25 1.95 16.46
N ASN A 81 -13.29 1.46 17.13
CA ASN A 81 -13.27 1.22 18.57
C ASN A 81 -12.78 -0.20 18.86
N LEU A 82 -11.56 -0.31 19.37
CA LEU A 82 -10.98 -1.59 19.81
C LEU A 82 -11.72 -2.19 21.01
N ASP A 83 -12.45 -1.36 21.76
CA ASP A 83 -13.21 -1.76 22.94
C ASP A 83 -14.70 -2.01 22.65
N HIS A 84 -15.08 -2.26 21.39
CA HIS A 84 -16.48 -2.52 21.02
C HIS A 84 -17.09 -3.74 21.72
N CYS A 85 -16.27 -4.71 22.13
CA CYS A 85 -16.66 -5.88 22.93
C CYS A 85 -16.28 -5.77 24.42
N GLY A 86 -15.95 -4.57 24.90
CA GLY A 86 -15.38 -4.33 26.22
C GLY A 86 -13.88 -4.02 26.17
N LYS A 87 -13.30 -3.64 27.31
CA LYS A 87 -11.92 -3.13 27.37
C LYS A 87 -10.91 -4.20 26.94
N MET A 88 -10.29 -3.98 25.78
CA MET A 88 -9.27 -4.84 25.19
C MET A 88 -8.01 -4.87 26.05
N GLU A 89 -7.44 -6.06 26.24
CA GLU A 89 -6.21 -6.21 27.00
C GLU A 89 -5.04 -5.45 26.33
N PRO A 90 -4.19 -4.75 27.11
CA PRO A 90 -3.08 -3.98 26.56
C PRO A 90 -2.11 -4.79 25.69
N ALA A 91 -1.93 -6.08 25.97
CA ALA A 91 -1.09 -6.96 25.16
C ALA A 91 -1.67 -7.16 23.75
N CYS A 92 -2.97 -7.46 23.66
CA CYS A 92 -3.68 -7.61 22.39
C CYS A 92 -3.68 -6.30 21.59
N ARG A 93 -3.88 -5.18 22.29
CA ARG A 93 -3.87 -3.84 21.69
C ARG A 93 -2.52 -3.48 21.06
N ARG A 94 -1.40 -3.84 21.71
CA ARG A 94 -0.06 -3.63 21.13
C ARG A 94 0.12 -4.36 19.80
N HIS A 95 -0.34 -5.60 19.71
CA HIS A 95 -0.29 -6.38 18.46
C HIS A 95 -1.16 -5.75 17.36
N PHE A 96 -2.34 -5.24 17.71
CA PHE A 96 -3.20 -4.56 16.74
C PHE A 96 -2.54 -3.29 16.20
N SER A 97 -1.97 -2.46 17.06
CA SER A 97 -1.21 -1.27 16.63
C SER A 97 0.00 -1.66 15.76
N CYS A 98 0.71 -2.75 16.09
CA CYS A 98 1.85 -3.24 15.30
C CYS A 98 1.43 -3.69 13.89
N LEU A 99 0.38 -4.51 13.78
CA LEU A 99 -0.16 -4.98 12.49
C LEU A 99 -0.56 -3.82 11.57
N MET A 100 -1.24 -2.82 12.13
CA MET A 100 -1.67 -1.63 11.38
C MET A 100 -0.48 -0.79 10.89
N ASN A 101 0.66 -0.82 11.59
CA ASN A 101 1.90 -0.14 11.18
C ASN A 101 2.67 -0.89 10.09
N ASP A 102 2.68 -2.23 10.17
CA ASP A 102 3.38 -3.09 9.21
C ASP A 102 2.65 -3.17 7.88
N PHE A 103 1.33 -3.32 7.94
CA PHE A 103 0.55 -3.58 6.75
C PHE A 103 0.09 -2.33 6.02
N GLY A 104 0.07 -1.16 6.66
CA GLY A 104 -0.53 0.00 6.02
C GLY A 104 -1.89 -0.39 5.43
N LEU A 105 -2.76 -0.94 6.28
CA LEU A 105 -3.83 -1.84 5.84
C LEU A 105 -4.70 -1.18 4.76
N SER A 106 -4.49 -1.70 3.55
CA SER A 106 -5.53 -2.21 2.65
C SER A 106 -6.80 -2.58 3.41
N GLU A 107 -7.94 -2.22 2.82
CA GLU A 107 -9.30 -2.54 3.26
C GLU A 107 -9.46 -3.85 4.05
#